data_AF-A0A074TGW6-F1
#
_entry.id   AF-A0A074TGW6-F1
#
_cell.length_a   1.000
_cell.length_b   1.000
_cell.length_c   1.000
_cell.angle_alpha   90.00
_cell.angle_beta   90.00
_cell.angle_gamma   90.00
#
_symmetry.space_group_name_H-M   'P 1'
#
loop_
_entity.id
_entity.type
_entity.pdbx_description
1 polymer ?
#
loop_
_entity_poly.entity_id
_entity_poly.type
_entity_poly.pdbx_seq_one_letter_code
_entity_poly.pdbx_strand_id
1 'polypeptide(L)'
;MSKDSSRSSAKLSTALNRLAAARAARARPATGFVSQPEPRTIGSFARGRQLVQGNFLFAGYLIESPEANIWDLPMPDATFEEALHGCGWLDDLAAVSDRAARIRAQQWVFGWIDRFGGGAGPGWTPDLTGCRLIRWINHAILVLNGRDRADSERFFRAMGQQTIFLSQRWRSTSPGLPRFEALTGLIYAGLSLTGMEAHAAPAIEALARECATRIDPEGAIASRNPQELLEVLTLLNWAKEALDVAGRTPPGALLDAIARIAPTLRALRHSDGGLARFHGGGRGLEGRLDAALSATGIRGVRREPMAL
;
A
#
# COMPACT_ATOMS: atom_id res chain seq x y z
N MET A 1 -21.16 16.36 -24.24
CA MET A 1 -21.43 16.84 -22.86
C MET A 1 -20.87 15.94 -21.74
N SER A 2 -20.67 14.62 -21.91
CA SER A 2 -20.16 13.74 -20.83
C SER A 2 -18.63 13.86 -20.55
N LYS A 3 -17.79 14.03 -21.58
CA LYS A 3 -16.32 14.14 -21.43
C LYS A 3 -15.85 15.42 -20.71
N ASP A 4 -16.52 16.56 -20.92
CA ASP A 4 -16.15 17.84 -20.27
C ASP A 4 -16.49 17.88 -18.77
N SER A 5 -17.57 17.22 -18.37
CA SER A 5 -17.96 17.10 -16.95
C SER A 5 -16.95 16.23 -16.17
N SER A 6 -16.56 15.09 -16.74
CA SER A 6 -15.52 14.20 -16.17
C SER A 6 -14.17 14.91 -16.02
N ARG A 7 -13.73 15.65 -17.06
CA ARG A 7 -12.46 16.38 -17.05
C ARG A 7 -12.44 17.52 -16.02
N SER A 8 -13.59 18.16 -15.81
CA SER A 8 -13.74 19.23 -14.81
C SER A 8 -13.73 18.68 -13.38
N SER A 9 -14.38 17.54 -13.14
CA SER A 9 -14.36 16.84 -11.84
C SER A 9 -12.95 16.35 -11.47
N ALA A 10 -12.21 15.80 -12.45
CA ALA A 10 -10.82 15.37 -12.24
C ALA A 10 -9.90 16.55 -11.85
N LYS A 11 -9.98 17.68 -12.58
CA LYS A 11 -9.21 18.90 -12.25
C LYS A 11 -9.53 19.43 -10.86
N LEU A 12 -10.81 19.42 -10.47
CA LEU A 12 -11.24 19.83 -9.13
C LEU A 12 -10.65 18.90 -8.05
N SER A 13 -10.70 17.58 -8.26
CA SER A 13 -10.10 16.61 -7.34
C SER A 13 -8.60 16.85 -7.16
N THR A 14 -7.87 17.09 -8.25
CA THR A 14 -6.44 17.43 -8.20
C THR A 14 -6.18 18.72 -7.42
N ALA A 15 -6.97 19.77 -7.64
CA ALA A 15 -6.83 21.04 -6.92
C ALA A 15 -7.09 20.87 -5.41
N LEU A 16 -8.13 20.12 -5.05
CA LEU A 16 -8.44 19.80 -3.65
C LEU A 16 -7.34 18.96 -2.99
N ASN A 17 -6.75 18.02 -3.72
CA ASN A 17 -5.62 17.24 -3.21
C ASN A 17 -4.41 18.14 -2.93
N ARG A 18 -4.04 19.04 -3.86
CA ARG A 18 -2.93 20.00 -3.63
C ARG A 18 -3.18 20.89 -2.43
N LEU A 19 -4.41 21.39 -2.28
CA LEU A 19 -4.78 22.24 -1.15
C LEU A 19 -4.71 21.49 0.20
N ALA A 20 -5.21 20.25 0.24
CA ALA A 20 -5.12 19.40 1.42
C ALA A 20 -3.67 19.05 1.75
N ALA A 21 -2.85 18.71 0.75
CA ALA A 21 -1.44 18.40 0.93
C ALA A 21 -0.65 19.59 1.47
N ALA A 22 -0.84 20.79 0.91
CA ALA A 22 -0.20 22.02 1.38
C ALA A 22 -0.62 22.37 2.83
N ARG A 23 -1.87 22.11 3.22
CA ARG A 23 -2.33 22.29 4.60
C ARG A 23 -1.73 21.25 5.53
N ALA A 24 -1.72 19.99 5.13
CA ALA A 24 -1.13 18.91 5.90
C ALA A 24 0.36 19.14 6.13
N ALA A 25 1.09 19.68 5.14
CA ALA A 25 2.50 20.04 5.26
C ALA A 25 2.79 21.04 6.40
N ARG A 26 1.80 21.85 6.81
CA ARG A 26 1.90 22.84 7.89
C ARG A 26 1.37 22.32 9.24
N ALA A 27 0.82 21.11 9.28
CA ALA A 27 0.24 20.56 10.49
C ALA A 27 1.32 20.05 11.47
N ARG A 28 0.91 19.73 12.69
CA ARG A 28 1.82 19.19 13.71
C ARG A 28 2.30 17.80 13.29
N PRO A 29 3.63 17.57 13.27
CA PRO A 29 4.19 16.31 12.83
C PRO A 29 3.96 15.18 13.83
N ALA A 30 4.00 13.93 13.35
CA ALA A 30 4.25 12.81 14.24
C ALA A 30 5.66 12.93 14.81
N THR A 31 5.87 12.43 16.02
CA THR A 31 7.15 12.57 16.74
C THR A 31 7.91 11.25 16.89
N GLY A 32 7.30 10.12 16.52
CA GLY A 32 7.90 8.80 16.67
C GLY A 32 6.91 7.67 16.38
N PHE A 33 7.32 6.44 16.71
CA PHE A 33 6.46 5.27 16.74
C PHE A 33 6.00 4.97 18.18
N VAL A 34 4.72 4.68 18.36
CA VAL A 34 4.16 4.04 19.56
C VAL A 34 4.33 2.53 19.49
N SER A 35 4.23 1.97 18.28
CA SER A 35 4.51 0.56 17.99
C SER A 35 5.13 0.45 16.58
N GLN A 36 5.98 -0.55 16.38
CA GLN A 36 6.50 -0.89 15.06
C GLN A 36 5.90 -2.24 14.65
N PRO A 37 4.97 -2.28 13.69
CA PRO A 37 4.54 -3.56 13.14
C PRO A 37 5.72 -4.19 12.40
N GLU A 38 5.97 -5.48 12.64
CA GLU A 38 6.95 -6.26 11.89
C GLU A 38 6.72 -6.09 10.37
N PRO A 39 7.76 -5.94 9.53
CA PRO A 39 7.59 -5.79 8.09
C PRO A 39 6.82 -6.98 7.50
N ARG A 40 5.65 -6.73 6.91
CA ARG A 40 4.75 -7.79 6.40
C ARG A 40 4.70 -7.91 4.89
N THR A 41 5.28 -6.95 4.20
CA THR A 41 5.29 -6.91 2.74
C THR A 41 6.34 -7.86 2.20
N ILE A 42 5.93 -8.68 1.24
CA ILE A 42 6.84 -9.57 0.50
C ILE A 42 7.31 -8.84 -0.76
N GLY A 43 8.61 -8.55 -0.85
CA GLY A 43 9.25 -8.05 -2.06
C GLY A 43 9.83 -9.14 -2.94
N SER A 44 10.22 -8.79 -4.16
CA SER A 44 10.93 -9.65 -5.10
C SER A 44 12.43 -9.39 -5.02
N PHE A 45 13.19 -10.40 -4.62
CA PHE A 45 14.66 -10.35 -4.61
C PHE A 45 15.24 -9.97 -5.99
N ALA A 46 14.71 -10.57 -7.06
CA ALA A 46 15.17 -10.31 -8.43
C ALA A 46 14.97 -8.84 -8.85
N ARG A 47 13.78 -8.27 -8.58
CA ARG A 47 13.51 -6.84 -8.86
C ARG A 47 14.40 -5.94 -7.99
N GLY A 48 14.60 -6.29 -6.73
CA GLY A 48 15.49 -5.52 -5.85
C GLY A 48 16.93 -5.50 -6.37
N ARG A 49 17.45 -6.62 -6.88
CA ARG A 49 18.78 -6.69 -7.51
C ARG A 49 18.87 -5.81 -8.76
N GLN A 50 17.82 -5.81 -9.59
CA GLN A 50 17.74 -4.92 -10.75
C GLN A 50 17.77 -3.45 -10.34
N LEU A 51 16.99 -3.06 -9.32
CA LEU A 51 16.97 -1.70 -8.78
C LEU A 51 18.34 -1.26 -8.24
N VAL A 52 19.04 -2.14 -7.52
CA VAL A 52 20.40 -1.85 -7.02
C VAL A 52 21.39 -1.60 -8.16
N GLN A 53 21.21 -2.28 -9.30
CA GLN A 53 22.01 -2.10 -10.52
C GLN A 53 21.58 -0.89 -11.36
N GLY A 54 20.53 -0.18 -10.97
CA GLY A 54 19.96 0.96 -11.71
C GLY A 54 19.10 0.55 -12.92
N ASN A 55 18.56 -0.67 -12.90
CA ASN A 55 17.57 -1.12 -13.87
C ASN A 55 16.17 -0.91 -13.28
N PHE A 56 15.46 0.10 -13.79
CA PHE A 56 14.17 0.53 -13.29
C PHE A 56 13.05 0.03 -14.21
N LEU A 57 12.45 -1.11 -13.86
CA LEU A 57 11.29 -1.66 -14.55
C LEU A 57 10.01 -1.34 -13.78
N PHE A 58 9.27 -0.32 -14.21
CA PHE A 58 7.99 0.06 -13.63
C PHE A 58 6.93 0.21 -14.70
N ALA A 59 5.71 -0.27 -14.44
CA ALA A 59 4.58 -0.21 -15.37
C ALA A 59 4.91 -0.67 -16.82
N GLY A 60 5.87 -1.60 -16.98
CA GLY A 60 6.30 -2.12 -18.28
C GLY A 60 7.38 -1.29 -18.99
N TYR A 61 7.79 -0.14 -18.44
CA TYR A 61 8.89 0.67 -18.96
C TYR A 61 10.19 0.33 -18.24
N LEU A 62 11.24 0.04 -19.00
CA LEU A 62 12.60 -0.19 -18.50
C LEU A 62 13.45 1.05 -18.75
N ILE A 63 14.07 1.58 -17.69
CA ILE A 63 15.10 2.61 -17.77
C ILE A 63 16.38 2.07 -17.13
N GLU A 64 17.50 2.17 -17.84
CA GLU A 64 18.81 1.79 -17.34
C GLU A 64 19.58 3.06 -16.97
N SER A 65 19.80 3.28 -15.67
CA SER A 65 20.56 4.42 -15.17
C SER A 65 21.25 4.09 -13.84
N PRO A 66 22.43 3.44 -13.89
CA PRO A 66 23.16 2.98 -12.71
C PRO A 66 23.42 4.06 -11.66
N GLU A 67 23.63 5.31 -12.06
CA GLU A 67 24.01 6.39 -11.15
C GLU A 67 22.84 7.30 -10.76
N ALA A 68 21.69 7.21 -11.42
CA ALA A 68 20.58 8.12 -11.17
C ALA A 68 19.92 7.88 -9.80
N ASN A 69 19.45 8.98 -9.21
CA ASN A 69 18.41 8.92 -8.21
C ASN A 69 17.08 8.56 -8.90
N ILE A 70 16.23 7.75 -8.26
CA ILE A 70 14.95 7.33 -8.84
C ILE A 70 14.05 8.52 -9.19
N TRP A 71 14.20 9.65 -8.51
CA TRP A 71 13.42 10.88 -8.75
C TRP A 71 13.97 11.76 -9.88
N ASP A 72 15.13 11.41 -10.46
CA ASP A 72 15.74 12.10 -11.61
C ASP A 72 15.55 11.33 -12.92
N LEU A 73 14.85 10.20 -12.88
CA LEU A 73 14.54 9.42 -14.07
C LEU A 73 13.59 10.19 -14.99
N PRO A 74 13.66 9.98 -16.32
CA PRO A 74 12.60 10.44 -17.19
C PRO A 74 11.28 9.76 -16.77
N MET A 75 10.17 10.49 -16.82
CA MET A 75 8.82 9.98 -16.54
C MET A 75 8.11 9.71 -17.88
N PRO A 76 8.29 8.52 -18.48
CA PRO A 76 7.76 8.24 -19.83
C PRO A 76 6.23 8.15 -19.86
N ASP A 77 5.61 7.84 -18.73
CA ASP A 77 4.16 7.66 -18.61
C ASP A 77 3.67 7.97 -17.18
N ALA A 78 2.39 8.32 -17.04
CA ALA A 78 1.78 8.57 -15.73
C ALA A 78 1.80 7.33 -14.82
N THR A 79 1.58 6.13 -15.38
CA THR A 79 1.61 4.88 -14.60
C THR A 79 3.00 4.53 -14.09
N PHE A 80 4.05 4.96 -14.80
CA PHE A 80 5.43 4.87 -14.33
C PHE A 80 5.64 5.76 -13.10
N GLU A 81 5.25 7.03 -13.19
CA GLU A 81 5.37 8.00 -12.09
C GLU A 81 4.53 7.60 -10.85
N GLU A 82 3.32 7.07 -11.07
CA GLU A 82 2.48 6.50 -10.02
C GLU A 82 3.17 5.33 -9.30
N ALA A 83 3.78 4.40 -10.04
CA ALA A 83 4.51 3.27 -9.46
C ALA A 83 5.69 3.71 -8.59
N LEU A 84 6.42 4.75 -9.00
CA LEU A 84 7.50 5.37 -8.22
C LEU A 84 6.97 5.96 -6.91
N HIS A 85 5.88 6.73 -6.99
CA HIS A 85 5.27 7.40 -5.84
C HIS A 85 4.51 6.48 -4.89
N GLY A 86 4.11 5.28 -5.33
CA GLY A 86 3.54 4.23 -4.47
C GLY A 86 4.58 3.53 -3.59
N CYS A 87 5.88 3.72 -3.86
CA CYS A 87 7.01 3.15 -3.12
C CYS A 87 7.06 1.61 -3.08
N GLY A 88 6.45 0.92 -4.05
CA GLY A 88 6.50 -0.56 -4.17
C GLY A 88 7.92 -1.14 -4.18
N TRP A 89 8.86 -0.38 -4.74
CA TRP A 89 10.29 -0.70 -4.79
C TRP A 89 10.92 -0.88 -3.40
N LEU A 90 10.34 -0.34 -2.32
CA LEU A 90 10.89 -0.47 -0.98
C LEU A 90 10.80 -1.91 -0.46
N ASP A 91 9.71 -2.61 -0.82
CA ASP A 91 9.53 -4.04 -0.53
C ASP A 91 10.64 -4.85 -1.23
N ASP A 92 10.91 -4.54 -2.49
CA ASP A 92 11.92 -5.23 -3.30
C ASP A 92 13.35 -5.00 -2.79
N LEU A 93 13.69 -3.76 -2.39
CA LEU A 93 14.99 -3.46 -1.79
C LEU A 93 15.16 -4.15 -0.43
N ALA A 94 14.10 -4.20 0.38
CA ALA A 94 14.11 -4.93 1.65
C ALA A 94 14.36 -6.43 1.42
N ALA A 95 13.80 -7.02 0.37
CA ALA A 95 14.04 -8.43 0.04
C ALA A 95 15.51 -8.75 -0.30
N VAL A 96 16.29 -7.78 -0.81
CA VAL A 96 17.73 -7.96 -1.07
C VAL A 96 18.55 -7.90 0.22
N SER A 97 18.17 -7.02 1.15
CA SER A 97 18.76 -6.92 2.49
C SER A 97 20.29 -6.68 2.55
N ASP A 98 20.90 -6.09 1.52
CA ASP A 98 22.33 -5.73 1.52
C ASP A 98 22.57 -4.22 1.79
N ARG A 99 23.85 -3.84 1.93
CA ARG A 99 24.24 -2.44 2.17
C ARG A 99 23.84 -1.52 1.03
N ALA A 100 23.96 -1.96 -0.23
CA ALA A 100 23.66 -1.14 -1.39
C ALA A 100 22.15 -0.88 -1.52
N ALA A 101 21.33 -1.92 -1.31
CA ALA A 101 19.87 -1.82 -1.27
C ALA A 101 19.40 -0.89 -0.15
N ARG A 102 20.00 -0.98 1.05
CA ARG A 102 19.69 -0.06 2.15
C ARG A 102 20.04 1.40 1.80
N ILE A 103 21.22 1.65 1.24
CA ILE A 103 21.63 3.01 0.84
C ILE A 103 20.64 3.58 -0.19
N ARG A 104 20.26 2.80 -1.21
CA ARG A 104 19.27 3.21 -2.22
C ARG A 104 17.91 3.51 -1.60
N ALA A 105 17.41 2.61 -0.74
CA ALA A 105 16.14 2.78 -0.06
C ALA A 105 16.09 4.09 0.72
N GLN A 106 17.14 4.37 1.51
CA GLN A 106 17.24 5.61 2.27
C GLN A 106 17.35 6.83 1.36
N GLN A 107 18.26 6.83 0.38
CA GLN A 107 18.42 7.95 -0.55
C GLN A 107 17.12 8.29 -1.28
N TRP A 108 16.35 7.28 -1.68
CA TRP A 108 15.09 7.49 -2.40
C TRP A 108 13.96 7.93 -1.46
N VAL A 109 13.84 7.37 -0.25
CA VAL A 109 12.84 7.88 0.72
C VAL A 109 13.13 9.33 1.09
N PHE A 110 14.36 9.67 1.46
CA PHE A 110 14.71 11.05 1.81
C PHE A 110 14.67 12.00 0.61
N GLY A 111 15.03 11.53 -0.58
CA GLY A 111 14.83 12.28 -1.83
C GLY A 111 13.35 12.62 -2.10
N TRP A 112 12.42 11.74 -1.73
CA TRP A 112 10.99 12.04 -1.80
C TRP A 112 10.60 13.12 -0.80
N ILE A 113 11.09 13.02 0.45
CA ILE A 113 10.84 14.01 1.50
C ILE A 113 11.32 15.40 1.05
N ASP A 114 12.51 15.48 0.46
CA ASP A 114 13.10 16.74 -0.01
C ASP A 114 12.32 17.37 -1.16
N ARG A 115 11.88 16.56 -2.14
CA ARG A 115 11.20 17.08 -3.33
C ARG A 115 9.71 17.34 -3.11
N PHE A 116 9.05 16.49 -2.32
CA PHE A 116 7.59 16.42 -2.26
C PHE A 116 7.02 16.58 -0.85
N GLY A 117 7.84 16.51 0.21
CA GLY A 117 7.39 16.64 1.60
C GLY A 117 6.71 17.97 1.92
N GLY A 118 6.94 19.01 1.10
CA GLY A 118 6.25 20.30 1.19
C GLY A 118 4.77 20.29 0.79
N GLY A 119 4.19 19.14 0.41
CA GLY A 119 2.77 19.06 0.02
C GLY A 119 2.52 19.40 -1.46
N ALA A 120 3.53 19.26 -2.32
CA ALA A 120 3.47 19.56 -3.74
C ALA A 120 3.97 18.39 -4.59
N GLY A 121 3.57 18.37 -5.87
CA GLY A 121 3.95 17.35 -6.83
C GLY A 121 2.95 16.18 -6.99
N PRO A 122 3.26 15.23 -7.89
CA PRO A 122 2.32 14.18 -8.31
C PRO A 122 2.04 13.12 -7.24
N GLY A 123 2.94 12.93 -6.26
CA GLY A 123 2.80 11.92 -5.20
C GLY A 123 1.70 12.16 -4.16
N TRP A 124 1.03 13.32 -4.18
CA TRP A 124 -0.05 13.69 -3.24
C TRP A 124 -1.44 13.35 -3.77
N THR A 125 -1.68 12.06 -4.01
CA THR A 125 -3.01 11.49 -4.24
C THR A 125 -3.35 10.51 -3.11
N PRO A 126 -4.63 10.34 -2.74
CA PRO A 126 -4.97 9.42 -1.67
C PRO A 126 -4.66 7.96 -2.06
N ASP A 127 -4.81 7.60 -3.34
CA ASP A 127 -4.48 6.28 -3.91
C ASP A 127 -3.01 5.92 -3.64
N LEU A 128 -2.08 6.85 -3.89
CA LEU A 128 -0.64 6.61 -3.68
C LEU A 128 -0.22 6.72 -2.21
N THR A 129 -0.88 7.60 -1.45
CA THR A 129 -0.45 7.91 -0.07
C THR A 129 -0.74 6.75 0.89
N GLY A 130 -1.85 6.02 0.73
CA GLY A 130 -2.12 4.82 1.53
C GLY A 130 -1.05 3.76 1.36
N CYS A 131 -0.78 3.41 0.09
CA CYS A 131 0.31 2.53 -0.34
C CYS A 131 1.66 2.92 0.27
N ARG A 132 2.03 4.20 0.15
CA ARG A 132 3.33 4.70 0.62
C ARG A 132 3.45 4.68 2.15
N LEU A 133 2.39 5.06 2.88
CA LEU A 133 2.36 4.99 4.35
C LEU A 133 2.59 3.56 4.85
N ILE A 134 1.89 2.56 4.29
CA ILE A 134 2.07 1.16 4.68
C ILE A 134 3.53 0.73 4.53
N ARG A 135 4.14 1.03 3.38
CA ARG A 135 5.52 0.63 3.08
C ARG A 135 6.54 1.35 3.94
N TRP A 136 6.36 2.65 4.19
CA TRP A 136 7.27 3.40 5.04
C TRP A 136 7.20 2.96 6.50
N ILE A 137 6.01 2.59 7.00
CA ILE A 137 5.86 2.03 8.35
C ILE A 137 6.54 0.67 8.43
N ASN A 138 6.23 -0.24 7.51
CA ASN A 138 6.80 -1.59 7.49
C ASN A 138 8.33 -1.57 7.39
N HIS A 139 8.90 -0.63 6.62
CA HIS A 139 10.36 -0.57 6.39
C HIS A 139 11.05 0.54 7.17
N ALA A 140 10.43 1.05 8.23
CA ALA A 140 11.00 2.15 9.01
C ALA A 140 12.38 1.81 9.58
N ILE A 141 12.60 0.56 10.04
CA ILE A 141 13.90 0.10 10.53
C ILE A 141 14.97 0.21 9.42
N LEU A 142 14.66 -0.25 8.20
CA LEU A 142 15.57 -0.16 7.05
C LEU A 142 15.91 1.31 6.72
N VAL A 143 14.90 2.17 6.70
CA VAL A 143 15.03 3.58 6.33
C VAL A 143 15.78 4.39 7.39
N LEU A 144 15.53 4.14 8.68
CA LEU A 144 16.12 4.90 9.79
C LEU A 144 17.44 4.31 10.29
N ASN A 145 17.84 3.11 9.85
CA ASN A 145 19.09 2.49 10.28
C ASN A 145 20.30 3.39 10.00
N GLY A 146 21.02 3.78 11.06
CA GLY A 146 22.21 4.63 10.98
C GLY A 146 21.93 6.10 10.66
N ARG A 147 20.67 6.54 10.72
CA ARG A 147 20.27 7.95 10.53
C ARG A 147 20.36 8.72 11.84
N ASP A 148 20.63 10.01 11.72
CA ASP A 148 20.66 10.90 12.89
C ASP A 148 19.24 11.31 13.33
N ARG A 149 19.19 12.11 14.40
CA ARG A 149 17.94 12.62 14.95
C ARG A 149 17.21 13.55 13.97
N ALA A 150 17.93 14.39 13.23
CA ALA A 150 17.33 15.34 12.31
C ALA A 150 16.64 14.63 11.14
N ASP A 151 17.28 13.59 10.58
CA ASP A 151 16.70 12.72 9.57
C ASP A 151 15.47 11.97 10.11
N SER A 152 15.54 11.47 11.34
CA SER A 152 14.40 10.81 11.99
C SER A 152 13.21 11.78 12.15
N GLU A 153 13.44 13.01 12.61
CA GLU A 153 12.41 14.04 12.73
C GLU A 153 11.81 14.44 11.38
N ARG A 154 12.62 14.51 10.32
CA ARG A 154 12.14 14.74 8.93
C ARG A 154 11.25 13.59 8.46
N PHE A 155 11.64 12.36 8.72
CA PHE A 155 10.87 11.16 8.37
C PHE A 155 9.50 11.14 9.08
N PHE A 156 9.48 11.32 10.41
CA PHE A 156 8.22 11.31 11.17
C PHE A 156 7.31 12.50 10.82
N ARG A 157 7.88 13.67 10.53
CA ARG A 157 7.13 14.80 9.97
C ARG A 157 6.44 14.43 8.67
N ALA A 158 7.15 13.86 7.71
CA ALA A 158 6.59 13.44 6.44
C ALA A 158 5.49 12.38 6.63
N MET A 159 5.65 11.44 7.56
CA MET A 159 4.64 10.44 7.90
C MET A 159 3.35 11.07 8.46
N GLY A 160 3.48 12.01 9.40
CA GLY A 160 2.33 12.74 9.97
C GLY A 160 1.59 13.55 8.91
N GLN A 161 2.32 14.29 8.06
CA GLN A 161 1.72 15.08 6.97
C GLN A 161 0.93 14.20 6.00
N GLN A 162 1.47 13.04 5.61
CA GLN A 162 0.79 12.08 4.75
C GLN A 162 -0.47 11.51 5.40
N THR A 163 -0.41 11.19 6.70
CA THR A 163 -1.56 10.69 7.47
C THR A 163 -2.69 11.72 7.53
N ILE A 164 -2.36 12.98 7.82
CA ILE A 164 -3.32 14.08 7.90
C ILE A 164 -3.97 14.33 6.54
N PHE A 165 -3.16 14.39 5.46
CA PHE A 165 -3.68 14.49 4.10
C PHE A 165 -4.65 13.35 3.77
N LEU A 166 -4.25 12.11 4.03
CA LEU A 166 -5.04 10.93 3.70
C LEU A 166 -6.34 10.89 4.50
N SER A 167 -6.33 11.30 5.77
CA SER A 167 -7.53 11.35 6.60
C SER A 167 -8.60 12.31 6.04
N GLN A 168 -8.18 13.37 5.36
CA GLN A 168 -9.06 14.35 4.71
C GLN A 168 -9.53 13.90 3.32
N ARG A 169 -8.73 13.06 2.62
CA ARG A 169 -8.91 12.78 1.18
C ARG A 169 -9.19 11.33 0.83
N TRP A 170 -9.17 10.37 1.76
CA TRP A 170 -9.39 8.96 1.44
C TRP A 170 -10.72 8.69 0.70
N ARG A 171 -11.76 9.51 0.92
CA ARG A 171 -13.06 9.37 0.22
C ARG A 171 -13.00 9.67 -1.27
N SER A 172 -11.99 10.43 -1.71
CA SER A 172 -11.75 10.71 -3.13
C SER A 172 -10.83 9.69 -3.80
N THR A 173 -10.53 8.57 -3.13
CA THR A 173 -9.86 7.44 -3.77
C THR A 173 -10.72 6.84 -4.86
N SER A 174 -10.06 6.31 -5.88
CA SER A 174 -10.68 5.40 -6.83
C SER A 174 -11.37 4.24 -6.08
N PRO A 175 -12.59 3.84 -6.48
CA PRO A 175 -13.26 2.69 -5.86
C PRO A 175 -12.45 1.39 -6.02
N GLY A 176 -12.64 0.43 -5.12
CA GLY A 176 -11.93 -0.84 -5.16
C GLY A 176 -10.63 -0.80 -4.36
N LEU A 177 -9.60 -1.51 -4.85
CA LEU A 177 -8.32 -1.67 -4.15
C LEU A 177 -7.71 -0.36 -3.60
N PRO A 178 -7.64 0.77 -4.34
CA PRO A 178 -7.02 2.00 -3.83
C PRO A 178 -7.66 2.53 -2.54
N ARG A 179 -8.96 2.27 -2.35
CA ARG A 179 -9.66 2.64 -1.12
C ARG A 179 -9.32 1.73 0.05
N PHE A 180 -9.18 0.42 -0.19
CA PHE A 180 -8.70 -0.52 0.83
C PHE A 180 -7.27 -0.18 1.26
N GLU A 181 -6.40 0.19 0.33
CA GLU A 181 -5.03 0.64 0.61
C GLU A 181 -5.00 1.93 1.44
N ALA A 182 -5.80 2.93 1.05
CA ALA A 182 -5.91 4.19 1.80
C ALA A 182 -6.39 3.98 3.24
N LEU A 183 -7.43 3.18 3.43
CA LEU A 183 -7.98 2.92 4.76
C LEU A 183 -7.02 2.08 5.60
N THR A 184 -6.39 1.06 5.03
CA THR A 184 -5.38 0.25 5.72
C THR A 184 -4.16 1.08 6.12
N GLY A 185 -3.69 1.97 5.24
CA GLY A 185 -2.60 2.91 5.54
C GLY A 185 -2.94 3.88 6.67
N LEU A 186 -4.19 4.38 6.73
CA LEU A 186 -4.65 5.20 7.86
C LEU A 186 -4.72 4.42 9.17
N ILE A 187 -5.16 3.16 9.14
CA ILE A 187 -5.17 2.29 10.32
C ILE A 187 -3.74 2.08 10.82
N TYR A 188 -2.81 1.70 9.93
CA TYR A 188 -1.40 1.53 10.29
C TYR A 188 -0.81 2.80 10.89
N ALA A 189 -1.00 3.93 10.23
CA ALA A 189 -0.51 5.21 10.71
C ALA A 189 -1.11 5.59 12.08
N GLY A 190 -2.43 5.43 12.25
CA GLY A 190 -3.10 5.73 13.51
C GLY A 190 -2.74 4.80 14.66
N LEU A 191 -2.37 3.55 14.39
CA LEU A 191 -1.94 2.61 15.44
C LEU A 191 -0.44 2.70 15.74
N SER A 192 0.36 3.17 14.79
CA SER A 192 1.83 3.13 14.89
C SER A 192 2.45 4.49 15.22
N LEU A 193 1.89 5.62 14.77
CA LEU A 193 2.54 6.93 14.86
C LEU A 193 2.03 7.75 16.06
N THR A 194 2.98 8.30 16.83
CA THR A 194 2.68 9.19 17.94
C THR A 194 1.95 10.45 17.46
N GLY A 195 0.79 10.75 18.07
CA GLY A 195 -0.04 11.92 17.77
C GLY A 195 -1.04 11.72 16.63
N MET A 196 -1.08 10.53 16.01
CA MET A 196 -2.01 10.20 14.90
C MET A 196 -3.14 9.25 15.34
N GLU A 197 -3.25 8.92 16.63
CA GLU A 197 -4.11 7.88 17.19
C GLU A 197 -5.60 8.12 16.92
N ALA A 198 -6.00 9.40 16.87
CA ALA A 198 -7.36 9.81 16.56
C ALA A 198 -7.83 9.37 15.15
N HIS A 199 -6.91 9.03 14.25
CA HIS A 199 -7.24 8.59 12.90
C HIS A 199 -7.58 7.09 12.79
N ALA A 200 -7.22 6.28 13.80
CA ALA A 200 -7.42 4.83 13.75
C ALA A 200 -8.91 4.44 13.75
N ALA A 201 -9.68 4.88 14.75
CA ALA A 201 -11.09 4.46 14.88
C ALA A 201 -11.97 4.80 13.67
N PRO A 202 -11.94 6.04 13.11
CA PRO A 202 -12.72 6.36 11.92
C PRO A 202 -12.30 5.54 10.69
N ALA A 203 -11.02 5.20 10.56
CA ALA A 203 -10.51 4.39 9.45
C ALA A 203 -10.94 2.92 9.58
N ILE A 204 -10.95 2.36 10.80
CA ILE A 204 -11.44 1.00 11.09
C ILE A 204 -12.92 0.87 10.69
N GLU A 205 -13.75 1.82 11.12
CA GLU A 205 -15.18 1.81 10.76
C GLU A 205 -15.38 1.97 9.24
N ALA A 206 -14.59 2.83 8.60
CA ALA A 206 -14.66 3.02 7.15
C ALA A 206 -14.24 1.75 6.40
N LEU A 207 -13.19 1.05 6.85
CA LEU A 207 -12.76 -0.21 6.26
C LEU A 207 -13.83 -1.29 6.41
N ALA A 208 -14.47 -1.38 7.58
CA ALA A 208 -15.59 -2.30 7.82
C ALA A 208 -16.76 -2.03 6.87
N ARG A 209 -17.11 -0.75 6.64
CA ARG A 209 -18.14 -0.37 5.66
C ARG A 209 -17.74 -0.70 4.23
N GLU A 210 -16.47 -0.47 3.85
CA GLU A 210 -16.00 -0.81 2.51
C GLU A 210 -16.02 -2.34 2.29
N CYS A 211 -15.65 -3.14 3.30
CA CYS A 211 -15.80 -4.60 3.27
C CYS A 211 -17.25 -5.01 3.01
N ALA A 212 -18.19 -4.48 3.79
CA ALA A 212 -19.62 -4.81 3.66
C ALA A 212 -20.26 -4.39 2.32
N THR A 213 -19.68 -3.40 1.64
CA THR A 213 -20.25 -2.85 0.41
C THR A 213 -19.56 -3.33 -0.87
N ARG A 214 -18.31 -3.79 -0.79
CA ARG A 214 -17.51 -4.18 -1.96
C ARG A 214 -17.24 -5.66 -2.09
N ILE A 215 -17.43 -6.43 -1.02
CA ILE A 215 -17.23 -7.87 -1.00
C ILE A 215 -18.60 -8.51 -0.86
N ASP A 216 -19.03 -9.19 -1.92
CA ASP A 216 -20.34 -9.83 -1.96
C ASP A 216 -20.40 -11.09 -1.06
N PRO A 217 -21.57 -11.71 -0.87
CA PRO A 217 -21.70 -12.94 -0.09
C PRO A 217 -20.81 -14.09 -0.57
N GLU A 218 -20.47 -14.11 -1.87
CA GLU A 218 -19.61 -15.10 -2.52
C GLU A 218 -18.10 -14.77 -2.39
N GLY A 219 -17.75 -13.63 -1.78
CA GLY A 219 -16.36 -13.22 -1.59
C GLY A 219 -15.69 -12.67 -2.84
N ALA A 220 -16.46 -12.24 -3.83
CA ALA A 220 -15.96 -11.58 -5.03
C ALA A 220 -16.00 -10.04 -4.91
N ILE A 221 -15.19 -9.41 -5.77
CA ILE A 221 -15.12 -7.95 -5.93
C ILE A 221 -15.57 -7.55 -7.33
N ALA A 222 -15.99 -6.29 -7.50
CA ALA A 222 -16.56 -5.79 -8.74
C ALA A 222 -15.67 -5.96 -9.98
N SER A 223 -14.34 -5.84 -9.83
CA SER A 223 -13.40 -6.01 -10.95
C SER A 223 -13.27 -7.45 -11.43
N ARG A 224 -13.67 -8.42 -10.60
CA ARG A 224 -13.50 -9.86 -10.82
C ARG A 224 -12.04 -10.27 -11.10
N ASN A 225 -11.09 -9.41 -10.74
CA ASN A 225 -9.67 -9.66 -10.92
C ASN A 225 -9.12 -10.45 -9.72
N PRO A 226 -8.66 -11.71 -9.90
CA PRO A 226 -8.15 -12.52 -8.79
C PRO A 226 -6.94 -11.92 -8.09
N GLN A 227 -6.08 -11.22 -8.84
CA GLN A 227 -4.89 -10.57 -8.26
C GLN A 227 -5.30 -9.41 -7.36
N GLU A 228 -6.25 -8.58 -7.81
CA GLU A 228 -6.79 -7.48 -6.99
C GLU A 228 -7.47 -8.04 -5.72
N LEU A 229 -8.22 -9.15 -5.85
CA LEU A 229 -8.84 -9.83 -4.72
C LEU A 229 -7.81 -10.34 -3.69
N LEU A 230 -6.68 -10.87 -4.16
CA LEU A 230 -5.56 -11.27 -3.31
C LEU A 230 -4.92 -10.07 -2.60
N GLU A 231 -4.76 -8.94 -3.30
CA GLU A 231 -4.23 -7.71 -2.70
C GLU A 231 -5.19 -7.17 -1.61
N VAL A 232 -6.50 -7.21 -1.85
CA VAL A 232 -7.51 -6.89 -0.82
C VAL A 232 -7.40 -7.84 0.37
N LEU A 233 -7.38 -9.16 0.17
CA LEU A 233 -7.23 -10.12 1.29
C LEU A 233 -5.97 -9.84 2.11
N THR A 234 -4.86 -9.53 1.44
CA THR A 234 -3.58 -9.23 2.07
C THR A 234 -3.70 -8.00 2.99
N LEU A 235 -4.32 -6.92 2.50
CA LEU A 235 -4.56 -5.71 3.27
C LEU A 235 -5.48 -5.96 4.48
N LEU A 236 -6.54 -6.75 4.30
CA LEU A 236 -7.46 -7.10 5.39
C LEU A 236 -6.78 -7.93 6.49
N ASN A 237 -5.95 -8.91 6.11
CA ASN A 237 -5.14 -9.67 7.07
C ASN A 237 -4.18 -8.76 7.84
N TRP A 238 -3.53 -7.83 7.13
CA TRP A 238 -2.65 -6.85 7.75
C TRP A 238 -3.37 -5.91 8.71
N ALA A 239 -4.58 -5.46 8.36
CA ALA A 239 -5.41 -4.63 9.23
C ALA A 239 -5.89 -5.41 10.47
N LYS A 240 -6.41 -6.63 10.29
CA LYS A 240 -6.80 -7.53 11.38
C LYS A 240 -5.67 -7.70 12.39
N GLU A 241 -4.51 -8.10 11.91
CA GLU A 241 -3.36 -8.39 12.77
C GLU A 241 -2.80 -7.11 13.44
N ALA A 242 -2.82 -5.96 12.75
CA ALA A 242 -2.44 -4.68 13.38
C ALA A 242 -3.39 -4.30 14.52
N LEU A 243 -4.68 -4.60 14.38
CA LEU A 243 -5.68 -4.41 15.44
C LEU A 243 -5.43 -5.36 16.61
N ASP A 244 -5.18 -6.64 16.33
CA ASP A 244 -4.87 -7.65 17.35
C ASP A 244 -3.63 -7.24 18.18
N VAL A 245 -2.53 -6.84 17.52
CA VAL A 245 -1.31 -6.34 18.19
C VAL A 245 -1.58 -5.08 19.03
N ALA A 246 -2.47 -4.21 18.57
CA ALA A 246 -2.87 -3.01 19.31
C ALA A 246 -3.90 -3.30 20.42
N GLY A 247 -4.25 -4.56 20.67
CA GLY A 247 -5.25 -4.95 21.66
C GLY A 247 -6.68 -4.50 21.31
N ARG A 248 -6.96 -4.29 20.03
CA ARG A 248 -8.28 -3.85 19.53
C ARG A 248 -8.97 -5.00 18.81
N THR A 249 -10.25 -5.22 19.11
CA THR A 249 -11.05 -6.24 18.43
C THR A 249 -11.30 -5.86 16.96
N PRO A 250 -10.94 -6.72 15.98
CA PRO A 250 -11.29 -6.49 14.59
C PRO A 250 -12.80 -6.45 14.35
N PRO A 251 -13.33 -5.54 13.50
CA PRO A 251 -14.75 -5.49 13.19
C PRO A 251 -15.27 -6.78 12.53
N GLY A 252 -16.51 -7.18 12.85
CA GLY A 252 -17.14 -8.37 12.26
C GLY A 252 -17.16 -8.36 10.73
N ALA A 253 -17.52 -7.24 10.11
CA ALA A 253 -17.53 -7.12 8.65
C ALA A 253 -16.16 -7.33 7.99
N LEU A 254 -15.06 -7.03 8.70
CA LEU A 254 -13.70 -7.31 8.23
C LEU A 254 -13.42 -8.81 8.31
N LEU A 255 -13.77 -9.46 9.41
CA LEU A 255 -13.59 -10.91 9.60
C LEU A 255 -14.44 -11.71 8.61
N ASP A 256 -15.69 -11.31 8.38
CA ASP A 256 -16.60 -11.91 7.41
C ASP A 256 -16.04 -11.80 5.98
N ALA A 257 -15.49 -10.63 5.63
CA ALA A 257 -14.84 -10.43 4.35
C ALA A 257 -13.64 -11.38 4.14
N ILE A 258 -12.75 -11.50 5.13
CA ILE A 258 -11.64 -12.48 5.09
C ILE A 258 -12.19 -13.90 4.90
N ALA A 259 -13.25 -14.25 5.64
CA ALA A 259 -13.85 -15.57 5.60
C ALA A 259 -14.48 -15.93 4.24
N ARG A 260 -15.04 -14.94 3.54
CA ARG A 260 -15.64 -15.12 2.21
C ARG A 260 -14.59 -15.14 1.09
N ILE A 261 -13.56 -14.29 1.17
CA ILE A 261 -12.54 -14.20 0.12
C ILE A 261 -11.66 -15.46 0.07
N ALA A 262 -11.28 -16.02 1.23
CA ALA A 262 -10.30 -17.09 1.29
C ALA A 262 -10.69 -18.36 0.49
N PRO A 263 -11.94 -18.88 0.56
CA PRO A 263 -12.39 -19.97 -0.30
C PRO A 263 -12.34 -19.63 -1.80
N THR A 264 -12.71 -18.41 -2.17
CA THR A 264 -12.72 -17.95 -3.58
C THR A 264 -11.31 -17.94 -4.17
N LEU A 265 -10.33 -17.41 -3.44
CA LEU A 265 -8.94 -17.44 -3.88
C LEU A 265 -8.34 -18.85 -3.90
N ARG A 266 -8.76 -19.76 -3.00
CA ARG A 266 -8.37 -21.18 -3.08
C ARG A 266 -8.88 -21.85 -4.34
N ALA A 267 -10.11 -21.56 -4.74
CA ALA A 267 -10.69 -22.11 -5.97
C ALA A 267 -10.00 -21.57 -7.24
N LEU A 268 -9.42 -20.36 -7.17
CA LEU A 268 -8.70 -19.71 -8.27
C LEU A 268 -7.18 -20.03 -8.28
N ARG A 269 -6.70 -20.82 -7.32
CA ARG A 269 -5.31 -21.26 -7.22
C ARG A 269 -5.04 -22.40 -8.22
N HIS A 270 -4.00 -22.25 -9.03
CA HIS A 270 -3.48 -23.33 -9.87
C HIS A 270 -2.58 -24.28 -9.07
N SER A 271 -2.27 -25.44 -9.64
CA SER A 271 -1.39 -26.45 -9.03
C SER A 271 0.03 -25.94 -8.79
N ASP A 272 0.47 -24.91 -9.52
CA ASP A 272 1.77 -24.24 -9.37
C ASP A 272 1.78 -23.18 -8.24
N GLY A 273 0.67 -23.00 -7.52
CA GLY A 273 0.51 -22.00 -6.47
C GLY A 273 0.21 -20.57 -6.97
N GLY A 274 0.13 -20.35 -8.28
CA GLY A 274 -0.25 -19.08 -8.88
C GLY A 274 -1.77 -18.89 -8.97
N LEU A 275 -2.19 -17.66 -9.26
CA LEU A 275 -3.59 -17.34 -9.55
C LEU A 275 -3.93 -17.51 -11.04
N ALA A 276 -5.19 -17.88 -11.31
CA ALA A 276 -5.77 -17.80 -12.64
C ALA A 276 -5.73 -16.36 -13.18
N ARG A 277 -5.41 -16.21 -14.47
CA ARG A 277 -5.18 -14.92 -15.11
C ARG A 277 -6.47 -14.42 -15.78
N PHE A 278 -7.25 -13.65 -15.04
CA PHE A 278 -8.50 -13.05 -15.53
C PHE A 278 -8.50 -11.53 -15.35
N HIS A 279 -9.26 -10.83 -16.22
CA HIS A 279 -9.55 -9.40 -16.12
C HIS A 279 -8.31 -8.49 -15.95
N GLY A 280 -7.23 -8.81 -16.69
CA GLY A 280 -5.97 -8.05 -16.65
C GLY A 280 -5.06 -8.42 -15.47
N GLY A 281 -5.47 -9.34 -14.60
CA GLY A 281 -4.65 -9.87 -13.51
C GLY A 281 -3.59 -10.86 -13.97
N GLY A 282 -2.43 -10.81 -13.31
CA GLY A 282 -1.36 -11.79 -13.45
C GLY A 282 -1.49 -12.95 -12.45
N ARG A 283 -0.44 -13.77 -12.35
CA ARG A 283 -0.38 -14.91 -11.43
C ARG A 283 -0.17 -14.53 -9.96
N GLY A 284 0.07 -13.25 -9.66
CA GLY A 284 0.53 -12.76 -8.36
C GLY A 284 2.04 -12.96 -8.14
N LEU A 285 2.56 -12.41 -7.04
CA LEU A 285 3.93 -12.67 -6.60
C LEU A 285 4.02 -14.10 -6.04
N GLU A 286 5.11 -14.80 -6.34
CA GLU A 286 5.36 -16.15 -5.83
C GLU A 286 5.28 -16.19 -4.29
N GLY A 287 4.60 -17.21 -3.76
CA GLY A 287 4.38 -17.40 -2.32
C GLY A 287 3.37 -16.44 -1.68
N ARG A 288 2.98 -15.33 -2.33
CA ARG A 288 2.07 -14.34 -1.73
C ARG A 288 0.66 -14.89 -1.49
N LEU A 289 0.13 -15.69 -2.43
CA LEU A 289 -1.18 -16.32 -2.28
C LEU A 289 -1.21 -17.25 -1.07
N ASP A 290 -0.21 -18.12 -0.95
CA ASP A 290 -0.12 -19.10 0.13
C ASP A 290 0.08 -18.42 1.49
N ALA A 291 0.94 -17.38 1.54
CA ALA A 291 1.11 -16.56 2.73
C ALA A 291 -0.19 -15.86 3.16
N ALA A 292 -0.92 -15.25 2.23
CA ALA A 292 -2.18 -14.57 2.51
C ALA A 292 -3.26 -15.56 2.99
N LEU A 293 -3.37 -16.74 2.36
CA LEU A 293 -4.31 -17.78 2.78
C LEU A 293 -3.96 -18.37 4.15
N SER A 294 -2.67 -18.58 4.42
CA SER A 294 -2.20 -19.06 5.72
C SER A 294 -2.52 -18.07 6.84
N ALA A 295 -2.32 -16.77 6.60
CA ALA A 295 -2.61 -15.71 7.56
C ALA A 295 -4.09 -15.62 7.97
N THR A 296 -5.02 -16.16 7.17
CA THR A 296 -6.44 -16.20 7.53
C THR A 296 -6.76 -17.18 8.66
N GLY A 297 -5.92 -18.21 8.87
CA GLY A 297 -6.21 -19.32 9.79
C GLY A 297 -7.36 -20.24 9.37
N ILE A 298 -8.06 -19.93 8.26
CA ILE A 298 -9.19 -20.72 7.74
C ILE A 298 -8.63 -21.92 7.00
N ARG A 299 -9.02 -23.14 7.36
CA ARG A 299 -8.63 -24.35 6.62
C ARG A 299 -9.53 -24.56 5.41
N GLY A 300 -8.97 -25.08 4.31
CA GLY A 300 -9.76 -25.45 3.14
C GLY A 300 -10.71 -26.59 3.46
N VAL A 301 -11.97 -26.49 3.02
CA VAL A 301 -12.88 -27.63 3.01
C VAL A 301 -12.39 -28.60 1.93
N ARG A 302 -12.06 -29.84 2.31
CA ARG A 302 -11.75 -30.91 1.38
C ARG A 302 -13.01 -31.20 0.58
N ARG A 303 -13.09 -30.75 -0.68
CA ARG A 303 -14.17 -31.18 -1.57
C ARG A 303 -13.90 -32.63 -1.93
N GLU A 304 -14.83 -33.53 -1.60
CA GLU A 304 -14.76 -34.90 -2.10
C GLU A 304 -14.69 -34.86 -3.62
N PRO A 305 -13.81 -35.66 -4.25
CA PRO A 305 -13.76 -35.73 -5.70
C PRO A 305 -15.15 -36.17 -6.19
N MET A 306 -15.75 -35.39 -7.10
CA MET A 306 -16.96 -35.85 -7.77
C MET A 306 -16.61 -37.16 -8.49
N ALA A 307 -17.31 -38.22 -8.13
CA ALA A 307 -17.32 -39.44 -8.92
C ALA A 307 -17.79 -39.07 -10.33
N LEU A 308 -16.90 -39.27 -11.31
CA LEU A 308 -17.22 -39.20 -12.74
C LEU A 308 -18.06 -40.40 -13.14
#